data_AF-A0A2W6D671-F1
#
_entry.id   AF-A0A2W6D671-F1
#
_cell.length_a   1.000
_cell.length_b   1.000
_cell.length_c   1.000
_cell.angle_alpha   90.00
_cell.angle_beta   90.00
_cell.angle_gamma   90.00
#
_symmetry.space_group_name_H-M   'P 1'
#
loop_
_entity.id
_entity.type
_entity.pdbx_description
1 polymer ?
#
loop_
_entity_poly.entity_id
_entity_poly.type
_entity_poly.pdbx_seq_one_letter_code
_entity_poly.pdbx_strand_id
1 'polypeptide(L)'
;MINDLYLPGGMVTTGDGVPGVCARHGEPALRRQTADFQSRPPEWSYALLLIAVLPFVVVTYLLRKSMMATGWPFCARCRARARWLRLVALGLLVAGIGIGYAGIRYPGHGSLSTWGCILSFAGFVVALMHAGPSRIARAEVTQDGLALRLRNAAPAFRAALPPAPLAVGSPAPPPSWAAGPARESHPGW
;
A
#
# COMPACT_ATOMS: atom_id res chain seq x y z
N MET A 1 16.93 -1.07 -12.27
CA MET A 1 15.68 -1.01 -13.07
C MET A 1 14.51 -1.35 -12.16
N ILE A 2 13.58 -0.41 -11.97
CA ILE A 2 12.37 -0.64 -11.18
C ILE A 2 11.40 -1.41 -12.07
N ASN A 3 11.21 -2.69 -11.79
CA ASN A 3 10.23 -3.48 -12.51
C ASN A 3 8.92 -3.50 -11.73
N ASP A 4 8.06 -2.54 -12.06
CA ASP A 4 6.71 -2.51 -11.53
C ASP A 4 5.82 -3.44 -12.34
N LEU A 5 4.93 -4.14 -11.65
CA LEU A 5 3.92 -5.01 -12.22
C LEU A 5 2.54 -4.45 -11.90
N TYR A 6 1.65 -4.39 -12.88
CA TYR A 6 0.28 -3.92 -12.70
C TYR A 6 -0.68 -5.10 -12.82
N LEU A 7 -1.49 -5.33 -11.80
CA LEU A 7 -2.56 -6.32 -11.82
C LEU A 7 -3.90 -5.60 -12.04
N PRO A 8 -4.76 -6.06 -12.96
CA PRO A 8 -6.11 -5.52 -13.12
C PRO A 8 -6.91 -5.62 -11.82
N GLY A 9 -7.68 -4.59 -11.49
CA GLY A 9 -8.47 -4.54 -10.26
C GLY A 9 -9.40 -5.74 -10.11
N GLY A 10 -10.08 -6.16 -11.19
CA GLY A 10 -10.98 -7.33 -11.18
C GLY A 10 -10.31 -8.61 -10.68
N MET A 11 -9.09 -8.90 -11.18
CA MET A 11 -8.27 -10.04 -10.78
C MET A 11 -7.93 -10.01 -9.28
N VAL A 12 -7.63 -8.81 -8.77
CA VAL A 12 -7.25 -8.59 -7.37
C VAL A 12 -8.48 -8.70 -6.44
N THR A 13 -9.61 -8.12 -6.83
CA THR A 13 -10.82 -8.08 -6.01
C THR A 13 -11.51 -9.44 -5.92
N THR A 14 -11.56 -10.22 -7.00
CA THR A 14 -12.10 -11.58 -6.96
C THR A 14 -11.10 -12.57 -6.35
N GLY A 15 -9.80 -12.33 -6.54
CA GLY A 15 -8.73 -13.25 -6.17
C GLY A 15 -8.48 -14.33 -7.22
N ASP A 16 -9.24 -14.34 -8.32
CA ASP A 16 -9.08 -15.28 -9.42
C ASP A 16 -7.84 -14.94 -10.25
N GLY A 17 -7.03 -15.95 -10.56
CA GLY A 17 -5.77 -15.77 -11.26
C GLY A 17 -4.62 -15.23 -10.40
N VAL A 18 -4.86 -14.82 -9.15
CA VAL A 18 -3.77 -14.44 -8.23
C VAL A 18 -2.94 -15.68 -7.90
N PRO A 19 -1.62 -15.69 -8.21
CA PRO A 19 -0.78 -16.86 -8.01
C PRO A 19 -0.73 -17.32 -6.55
N GLY A 20 -0.56 -18.64 -6.34
CA GLY A 20 -0.38 -19.24 -5.01
C GLY A 20 0.98 -18.96 -4.35
N VAL A 21 1.74 -17.98 -4.83
CA VAL A 21 3.06 -17.60 -4.30
C VAL A 21 3.03 -16.15 -3.83
N CYS A 22 3.86 -15.82 -2.84
CA CYS A 22 3.87 -14.48 -2.27
C CYS A 22 4.49 -13.47 -3.25
N ALA A 23 3.79 -12.37 -3.52
CA ALA A 23 4.26 -11.36 -4.46
C ALA A 23 5.61 -10.72 -4.11
N ARG A 24 5.98 -10.69 -2.83
CA ARG A 24 7.22 -10.06 -2.35
C ARG A 24 8.44 -10.99 -2.36
N HIS A 25 8.25 -12.25 -1.98
CA HIS A 25 9.36 -13.19 -1.79
C HIS A 25 9.39 -14.32 -2.82
N GLY A 26 8.30 -14.56 -3.54
CA GLY A 26 8.17 -15.67 -4.49
C GLY A 26 7.99 -17.05 -3.83
N GLU A 27 7.97 -17.12 -2.51
CA GLU A 27 7.75 -18.36 -1.74
C GLU A 27 6.26 -18.80 -1.79
N PRO A 28 5.96 -20.10 -1.66
CA PRO A 28 4.59 -20.61 -1.56
C PRO A 28 3.78 -19.89 -0.48
N ALA A 29 2.52 -19.59 -0.78
CA ALA A 29 1.61 -18.96 0.17
C ALA A 29 1.22 -19.96 1.28
N LEU A 30 1.49 -19.58 2.53
CA LEU A 30 1.04 -20.35 3.69
C LEU A 30 -0.41 -20.02 4.05
N ARG A 31 -0.82 -18.78 3.79
CA ARG A 31 -2.18 -18.29 4.08
C ARG A 31 -2.60 -17.30 3.01
N ARG A 32 -3.87 -17.42 2.60
CA ARG A 32 -4.59 -16.42 1.83
C ARG A 32 -5.46 -15.63 2.79
N GLN A 33 -5.38 -14.31 2.75
CA GLN A 33 -6.20 -13.43 3.59
C GLN A 33 -6.62 -12.20 2.80
N THR A 34 -7.74 -11.62 3.18
CA THR A 34 -8.19 -10.38 2.58
C THR A 34 -7.23 -9.26 2.95
N ALA A 35 -6.84 -8.46 1.97
CA ALA A 35 -5.92 -7.35 2.13
C ALA A 35 -6.54 -6.07 1.56
N ASP A 36 -6.67 -5.04 2.39
CA ASP A 36 -7.03 -3.71 1.92
C ASP A 36 -5.78 -2.97 1.40
N PHE A 37 -5.78 -2.68 0.11
CA PHE A 37 -4.76 -1.89 -0.56
C PHE A 37 -5.25 -0.47 -0.74
N GLN A 38 -4.40 0.51 -0.48
CA GLN A 38 -4.75 1.92 -0.54
C GLN A 38 -3.86 2.65 -1.54
N SER A 39 -4.40 3.65 -2.21
CA SER A 39 -3.63 4.55 -3.07
C SER A 39 -2.73 5.47 -2.23
N ARG A 40 -1.67 5.97 -2.86
CA ARG A 40 -0.85 7.02 -2.24
C ARG A 40 -1.63 8.34 -2.19
N PRO A 41 -1.50 9.11 -1.10
CA PRO A 41 -1.99 10.49 -1.12
C PRO A 41 -1.30 11.25 -2.25
N PRO A 42 -2.01 12.17 -2.92
CA PRO A 42 -1.42 12.95 -4.00
C PRO A 42 -0.33 13.87 -3.45
N GLU A 43 0.74 14.10 -4.22
CA GLU A 43 1.93 14.82 -3.73
C GLU A 43 1.62 16.26 -3.29
N TRP A 44 0.67 16.93 -3.95
CA TRP A 44 0.23 18.26 -3.56
C TRP A 44 -0.41 18.31 -2.17
N SER A 45 -1.00 17.21 -1.70
CA SER A 45 -1.67 17.19 -0.39
C SER A 45 -0.69 17.48 0.75
N TYR A 46 0.60 17.16 0.59
CA TYR A 46 1.62 17.45 1.59
C TYR A 46 1.78 18.97 1.85
N ALA A 47 1.39 19.84 0.91
CA ALA A 47 1.38 21.29 1.15
C ALA A 47 0.37 21.68 2.25
N LEU A 48 -0.74 20.93 2.42
CA LEU A 48 -1.71 21.18 3.47
C LEU A 48 -1.11 21.00 4.87
N LEU A 49 -0.08 20.15 5.00
CA LEU A 49 0.60 19.90 6.27
C LEU A 49 1.28 21.15 6.84
N LEU A 50 1.66 22.10 5.96
CA LEU A 50 2.23 23.40 6.37
C LEU A 50 1.18 24.36 6.94
N ILE A 51 -0.09 24.22 6.51
CA ILE A 51 -1.19 25.04 6.99
C ILE A 51 -1.73 24.46 8.29
N ALA A 52 -2.12 23.18 8.26
CA ALA A 52 -2.59 22.46 9.42
C ALA A 52 -2.65 20.94 9.16
N VAL A 53 -2.39 20.16 10.21
CA VAL A 53 -2.47 18.69 10.17
C VAL A 53 -3.89 18.19 9.91
N LEU A 54 -4.91 18.85 10.48
CA LEU A 54 -6.30 18.40 10.37
C LEU A 54 -6.83 18.43 8.92
N PRO A 55 -6.73 19.53 8.15
CA PRO A 55 -7.08 19.54 6.72
C PRO A 55 -6.32 18.48 5.91
N PHE A 56 -5.03 18.28 6.18
CA PHE A 56 -4.25 17.23 5.52
C PHE A 56 -4.85 15.84 5.76
N VAL A 57 -5.17 15.50 7.01
CA VAL A 57 -5.77 14.20 7.37
C VAL A 57 -7.12 14.02 6.67
N VAL A 58 -7.98 15.06 6.69
CA VAL A 58 -9.30 15.00 6.05
C VAL A 58 -9.17 14.79 4.53
N VAL A 59 -8.37 15.61 3.86
CA VAL A 59 -8.20 15.53 2.39
C VAL A 59 -7.57 14.20 1.99
N THR A 60 -6.52 13.76 2.68
CA THR A 60 -5.86 12.48 2.36
C THR A 60 -6.73 11.26 2.67
N TYR A 61 -7.67 11.37 3.61
CA TYR A 61 -8.67 10.34 3.86
C TYR A 61 -9.71 10.29 2.74
N LEU A 62 -10.25 11.45 2.33
CA LEU A 62 -11.27 11.54 1.27
C LEU A 62 -10.76 11.15 -0.12
N LEU A 63 -9.51 11.50 -0.45
CA LEU A 63 -8.90 11.17 -1.75
C LEU A 63 -8.36 9.75 -1.82
N ARG A 64 -8.36 9.02 -0.71
CA ARG A 64 -7.82 7.66 -0.67
C ARG A 64 -8.74 6.71 -1.43
N LYS A 65 -8.19 6.04 -2.44
CA LYS A 65 -8.86 4.92 -3.10
C LYS A 65 -8.41 3.63 -2.42
N SER A 66 -9.38 2.83 -1.99
CA SER A 66 -9.15 1.51 -1.40
C SER A 66 -9.60 0.43 -2.36
N MET A 67 -8.84 -0.66 -2.44
CA MET A 67 -9.18 -1.87 -3.18
C MET A 67 -8.98 -3.06 -2.25
N MET A 68 -10.06 -3.78 -2.00
CA MET A 68 -10.07 -4.96 -1.14
C MET A 68 -9.72 -6.19 -1.98
N ALA A 69 -8.53 -6.74 -1.75
CA ALA A 69 -8.06 -7.93 -2.44
C ALA A 69 -8.47 -9.18 -1.69
N THR A 70 -9.26 -10.04 -2.33
CA THR A 70 -9.73 -11.28 -1.74
C THR A 70 -8.67 -12.37 -1.89
N GLY A 71 -8.30 -13.04 -0.80
CA GLY A 71 -7.40 -14.20 -0.85
C GLY A 71 -5.93 -13.90 -1.19
N TRP A 72 -5.41 -12.71 -0.84
CA TRP A 72 -4.04 -12.33 -1.15
C TRP A 72 -2.99 -13.28 -0.50
N PRO A 73 -1.99 -13.77 -1.26
CA PRO A 73 -1.03 -14.77 -0.79
C PRO A 73 0.09 -14.18 0.09
N PHE A 74 0.22 -14.72 1.31
CA PHE A 74 1.35 -14.41 2.22
C PHE A 74 2.17 -15.65 2.54
N CYS A 75 3.50 -15.55 2.40
CA CYS A 75 4.42 -16.61 2.80
C CYS A 75 4.75 -16.56 4.30
N ALA A 76 5.41 -17.62 4.80
CA ALA A 76 5.84 -17.72 6.19
C ALA A 76 6.74 -16.55 6.62
N ARG A 77 7.64 -16.08 5.75
CA ARG A 77 8.55 -14.95 6.04
C ARG A 77 7.81 -13.63 6.23
N CYS A 78 6.81 -13.34 5.39
CA CYS A 78 5.93 -12.18 5.56
C CYS A 78 5.20 -12.22 6.90
N ARG A 79 4.68 -13.41 7.27
CA ARG A 79 3.94 -13.60 8.52
C ARG A 79 4.84 -13.49 9.76
N ALA A 80 6.04 -14.07 9.72
CA ALA A 80 7.03 -13.95 10.79
C ALA A 80 7.43 -12.49 11.02
N ARG A 81 7.68 -11.74 9.94
CA ARG A 81 7.97 -10.31 10.01
C ARG A 81 6.81 -9.51 10.60
N ALA A 82 5.58 -9.78 10.17
CA ALA A 82 4.39 -9.10 10.71
C ALA A 82 4.20 -9.41 12.20
N ARG A 83 4.39 -10.66 12.62
CA ARG A 83 4.31 -11.07 14.02
C ARG A 83 5.39 -10.38 14.85
N TRP A 84 6.64 -10.39 14.39
CA TRP A 84 7.75 -9.72 15.06
C TRP A 84 7.48 -8.22 15.25
N LEU A 85 7.03 -7.52 14.20
CA LEU A 85 6.72 -6.08 14.29
C LEU A 85 5.55 -5.79 15.24
N ARG A 86 4.53 -6.67 15.31
CA ARG A 86 3.46 -6.54 16.29
C ARG A 86 3.95 -6.73 17.73
N LEU A 87 4.85 -7.69 17.95
CA LEU A 87 5.46 -7.91 19.26
C LEU A 87 6.33 -6.72 19.68
N VAL A 88 7.12 -6.17 18.76
CA VAL A 88 7.91 -4.95 19.01
C VAL A 88 6.99 -3.76 19.34
N ALA A 89 5.93 -3.56 18.55
CA ALA A 89 4.96 -2.49 18.80
C ALA A 89 4.27 -2.64 20.16
N LEU A 90 3.84 -3.86 20.51
CA LEU A 90 3.24 -4.16 21.80
C LEU A 90 4.23 -3.93 22.96
N GLY A 91 5.48 -4.38 22.79
CA GLY A 91 6.55 -4.17 23.77
C GLY A 91 6.82 -2.70 24.03
N LEU A 92 6.92 -1.87 22.97
CA LEU A 92 7.07 -0.42 23.09
C LEU A 92 5.87 0.24 23.78
N LEU A 93 4.66 -0.21 23.47
CA LEU A 93 3.44 0.33 24.06
C LEU A 93 3.35 0.00 25.56
N VAL A 94 3.59 -1.25 25.95
CA VAL A 94 3.60 -1.70 27.35
C VAL A 94 4.73 -1.03 28.13
N ALA A 95 5.93 -0.96 27.57
CA ALA A 95 7.07 -0.27 28.20
C ALA A 95 6.79 1.22 28.41
N GLY A 96 6.26 1.89 27.39
CA GLY A 96 5.88 3.31 27.48
C GLY A 96 4.83 3.57 28.55
N ILE A 97 3.80 2.72 28.63
CA ILE A 97 2.77 2.82 29.68
C ILE A 97 3.38 2.61 31.07
N GLY A 98 4.23 1.58 31.23
CA GLY A 98 4.89 1.30 32.51
C GLY A 98 5.78 2.45 32.99
N ILE A 99 6.60 3.01 32.10
CA ILE A 99 7.47 4.16 32.39
C ILE A 99 6.64 5.40 32.69
N GLY A 100 5.59 5.65 31.88
CA GLY A 100 4.68 6.78 32.08
C GLY A 100 3.99 6.74 33.43
N TYR A 101 3.48 5.57 33.82
CA TYR A 101 2.85 5.33 35.12
C TYR A 101 3.82 5.53 36.28
N ALA A 102 5.06 5.02 36.17
CA ALA A 102 6.09 5.24 37.18
C ALA A 102 6.41 6.74 37.34
N GLY A 103 6.52 7.49 36.24
CA GLY A 103 6.73 8.93 36.27
C GLY A 103 5.63 9.72 36.99
N ILE A 104 4.39 9.25 36.93
CA ILE A 104 3.25 9.85 37.67
C ILE A 104 3.32 9.49 39.16
N ARG A 105 3.74 8.27 39.49
CA ARG A 105 3.71 7.76 40.88
C ARG A 105 4.83 8.32 41.77
N TYR A 106 5.99 8.63 41.19
CA TYR A 106 7.18 9.09 41.91
C TYR A 106 7.47 10.57 41.62
N PRO A 107 7.18 11.49 42.56
CA PRO A 107 7.42 12.92 42.37
C PRO A 107 8.93 13.20 42.20
N GLY A 108 9.26 14.17 41.34
CA GLY A 108 10.65 14.47 40.95
C GLY A 108 11.11 13.85 39.62
N HIS A 109 10.29 12.98 39.01
CA HIS A 109 10.62 12.30 37.76
C HIS A 109 9.70 12.66 36.58
N GLY A 110 9.34 13.94 36.43
CA GLY A 110 8.46 14.40 35.35
C GLY A 110 8.96 14.02 33.94
N SER A 111 10.28 13.90 33.75
CA SER A 111 10.88 13.45 32.49
C SER A 111 10.51 12.00 32.13
N LEU A 112 10.31 11.11 33.11
CA LEU A 112 9.89 9.73 32.86
C LEU A 112 8.48 9.69 32.25
N SER A 113 7.57 10.56 32.69
CA SER A 113 6.23 10.65 32.11
C SER A 113 6.29 11.03 30.62
N THR A 114 7.11 12.02 30.28
CA THR A 114 7.33 12.45 28.88
C THR A 114 7.91 11.32 28.03
N TRP A 115 8.92 10.60 28.52
CA TRP A 115 9.50 9.45 27.81
C TRP A 115 8.50 8.31 27.64
N GLY A 116 7.67 8.05 28.66
CA GLY A 116 6.59 7.08 28.58
C GLY A 116 5.61 7.41 27.45
N CYS A 117 5.16 8.66 27.36
CA CYS A 117 4.30 9.15 26.28
C CYS A 117 4.94 8.98 24.90
N ILE A 118 6.22 9.35 24.75
CA ILE A 118 6.94 9.21 23.47
C ILE A 118 7.04 7.73 23.06
N LEU A 119 7.39 6.84 23.99
CA LEU A 119 7.49 5.40 23.71
C LEU A 119 6.14 4.77 23.36
N SER A 120 5.08 5.12 24.08
CA SER A 120 3.72 4.66 23.77
C SER A 120 3.27 5.17 22.41
N PHE A 121 3.53 6.44 22.07
CA PHE A 121 3.22 7.01 20.76
C PHE A 121 4.02 6.31 19.65
N ALA A 122 5.31 6.08 19.85
CA ALA A 122 6.15 5.35 18.90
C ALA A 122 5.63 3.91 18.69
N GLY A 123 5.32 3.19 19.76
CA GLY A 123 4.72 1.85 19.70
C GLY A 123 3.39 1.84 18.93
N PHE A 124 2.54 2.83 19.17
CA PHE A 124 1.27 3.01 18.44
C PHE A 124 1.49 3.29 16.95
N VAL A 125 2.41 4.18 16.60
CA VAL A 125 2.76 4.47 15.20
C VAL A 125 3.31 3.23 14.50
N VAL A 126 4.23 2.47 15.14
CA VAL A 126 4.74 1.20 14.59
C VAL A 126 3.61 0.20 14.38
N ALA A 127 2.68 0.08 15.33
CA ALA A 127 1.50 -0.78 15.20
C ALA A 127 0.64 -0.39 13.99
N LEU A 128 0.31 0.90 13.84
CA LEU A 128 -0.48 1.39 12.70
C LEU A 128 0.24 1.21 11.36
N MET A 129 1.54 1.51 11.31
CA MET A 129 2.32 1.39 10.07
C MET A 129 2.48 -0.06 9.60
N HIS A 130 2.46 -1.03 10.51
CA HIS A 130 2.72 -2.44 10.21
C HIS A 130 1.51 -3.37 10.37
N ALA A 131 0.36 -2.86 10.81
CA ALA A 131 -0.90 -3.60 10.83
C ALA A 131 -1.41 -3.91 9.41
N GLY A 132 -1.11 -3.03 8.45
CA GLY A 132 -1.65 -3.11 7.09
C GLY A 132 -1.00 -4.21 6.23
N PRO A 133 -1.78 -5.19 5.70
CA PRO A 133 -1.29 -6.16 4.73
C PRO A 133 -0.73 -5.51 3.45
N SER A 134 -1.21 -4.32 3.09
CA SER A 134 -0.73 -3.51 1.96
C SER A 134 0.76 -3.21 1.99
N ARG A 135 1.27 -2.74 3.13
CA ARG A 135 2.71 -2.42 3.28
C ARG A 135 3.59 -3.66 3.19
N ILE A 136 3.10 -4.81 3.67
CA ILE A 136 3.87 -6.06 3.64
C ILE A 136 4.07 -6.52 2.20
N ALA A 137 3.02 -6.45 1.39
CA ALA A 137 3.02 -6.86 0.00
C ALA A 137 3.72 -5.87 -0.96
N ARG A 138 4.02 -4.63 -0.51
CA ARG A 138 4.59 -3.55 -1.35
C ARG A 138 3.73 -3.26 -2.59
N ALA A 139 2.42 -3.32 -2.40
CA ALA A 139 1.46 -3.05 -3.45
C ALA A 139 0.63 -1.82 -3.11
N GLU A 140 0.31 -1.04 -4.13
CA GLU A 140 -0.38 0.23 -4.03
C GLU A 140 -1.44 0.29 -5.11
N VAL A 141 -2.61 0.82 -4.78
CA VAL A 141 -3.66 1.06 -5.77
C VAL A 141 -3.25 2.26 -6.60
N THR A 142 -3.43 2.17 -7.92
CA THR A 142 -3.21 3.30 -8.83
C THR A 142 -4.20 4.43 -8.53
N GLN A 143 -3.88 5.68 -8.93
CA GLN A 143 -4.71 6.85 -8.59
C GLN A 143 -6.14 6.77 -9.16
N ASP A 144 -6.28 6.13 -10.33
CA ASP A 144 -7.54 5.83 -11.01
C ASP A 144 -8.31 4.66 -10.37
N GLY A 145 -7.69 3.88 -9.47
CA GLY A 145 -8.35 2.77 -8.79
C GLY A 145 -8.54 1.52 -9.67
N LEU A 146 -8.04 1.50 -10.90
CA LEU A 146 -8.28 0.42 -11.87
C LEU A 146 -7.29 -0.73 -11.75
N ALA A 147 -6.10 -0.49 -11.18
CA ALA A 147 -5.05 -1.49 -11.08
C ALA A 147 -4.33 -1.45 -9.73
N LEU A 148 -3.73 -2.59 -9.39
CA LEU A 148 -2.81 -2.72 -8.27
C LEU A 148 -1.38 -2.71 -8.81
N ARG A 149 -0.58 -1.70 -8.44
CA ARG A 149 0.84 -1.60 -8.74
C ARG A 149 1.65 -2.34 -7.68
N LEU A 150 2.36 -3.39 -8.08
CA LEU A 150 3.31 -4.12 -7.24
C LEU A 150 4.73 -3.65 -7.54
N ARG A 151 5.39 -3.10 -6.53
CA ARG A 151 6.77 -2.65 -6.64
C ARG A 151 7.72 -3.81 -6.40
N ASN A 152 8.60 -4.09 -7.36
CA ASN A 152 9.59 -5.16 -7.26
C ASN A 152 8.97 -6.54 -6.94
N ALA A 153 7.91 -6.91 -7.68
CA ALA A 153 7.31 -8.24 -7.54
C ALA A 153 8.35 -9.33 -7.81
N ALA A 154 8.36 -10.38 -6.98
CA ALA A 154 9.31 -11.48 -7.08
C ALA A 154 9.22 -12.21 -8.44
N PRO A 155 10.34 -12.69 -9.01
CA PRO A 155 10.34 -13.37 -10.31
C PRO A 155 9.38 -14.56 -10.38
N ALA A 156 9.35 -15.40 -9.33
CA ALA A 156 8.44 -16.54 -9.26
C ALA A 156 6.96 -16.13 -9.26
N PHE A 157 6.61 -14.99 -8.66
CA PHE A 157 5.25 -14.47 -8.72
C PHE A 157 4.87 -14.07 -10.13
N ARG A 158 5.76 -13.40 -10.86
CA ARG A 158 5.52 -12.98 -12.25
C ARG A 158 5.40 -14.17 -13.20
N ALA A 159 6.29 -15.14 -13.05
CA ALA A 159 6.28 -16.36 -13.85
C ALA A 159 5.01 -17.18 -13.66
N ALA A 160 4.41 -17.11 -12.46
CA ALA A 160 3.17 -17.80 -12.12
C ALA A 160 1.90 -17.01 -12.47
N LEU A 161 2.02 -15.78 -12.98
CA LEU A 161 0.84 -15.04 -13.44
C LEU A 161 0.26 -15.73 -14.67
N PRO A 162 -1.08 -15.78 -14.78
CA PRO A 162 -1.68 -16.14 -16.05
C PRO A 162 -1.16 -15.18 -17.13
N PRO A 163 -1.02 -15.63 -18.38
CA PRO A 163 -0.70 -14.74 -19.49
C PRO A 163 -1.68 -13.57 -19.44
N ALA A 164 -1.14 -12.35 -19.54
CA ALA A 164 -1.96 -11.15 -19.48
C ALA A 164 -3.14 -11.34 -20.44
N PRO A 165 -4.40 -11.22 -19.96
CA PRO A 165 -5.53 -11.29 -20.87
C PRO A 165 -5.24 -10.27 -21.96
N LEU A 166 -5.22 -10.72 -23.22
CA LEU A 166 -5.08 -9.86 -24.38
C LEU A 166 -6.03 -8.69 -24.13
N ALA A 167 -5.50 -7.47 -24.00
CA ALA A 167 -6.26 -6.34 -23.53
C ALA A 167 -7.55 -6.24 -24.36
N VAL A 168 -8.68 -6.64 -23.76
CA VAL A 168 -10.00 -6.55 -24.39
C VAL A 168 -10.36 -5.07 -24.31
N GLY A 169 -9.81 -4.28 -25.22
CA GLY A 169 -9.91 -2.83 -25.17
C GLY A 169 -8.62 -2.05 -25.37
N SER A 170 -7.59 -2.58 -26.04
CA SER A 170 -6.94 -1.65 -26.99
C SER A 170 -8.07 -1.15 -27.88
N PRO A 171 -8.42 0.15 -27.88
CA PRO A 171 -9.43 0.64 -28.81
C PRO A 171 -9.02 0.10 -30.18
N ALA A 172 -9.94 -0.61 -30.84
CA ALA A 172 -9.69 -1.03 -32.21
C ALA A 172 -9.13 0.20 -32.93
N PRO A 173 -8.01 0.07 -33.68
CA PRO A 173 -7.50 1.20 -34.44
C PRO A 173 -8.71 1.81 -35.15
N PRO A 174 -8.95 3.14 -35.01
CA PRO A 174 -10.11 3.76 -35.60
C PRO A 174 -10.17 3.29 -37.05
N PRO A 175 -11.34 2.85 -37.54
CA PRO A 175 -11.42 2.30 -38.88
C PRO A 175 -10.82 3.31 -39.85
N SER A 176 -10.13 2.85 -40.90
CA SER A 176 -9.32 3.73 -41.76
C SER A 176 -10.10 4.91 -42.36
N TRP A 177 -11.43 4.82 -42.45
CA TRP A 177 -12.32 5.90 -42.87
C TRP A 177 -12.55 7.01 -41.81
N ALA A 178 -12.28 6.74 -40.53
CA ALA A 178 -12.37 7.69 -39.42
C ALA A 178 -11.06 8.50 -39.24
N ALA A 179 -9.98 8.15 -39.95
CA ALA A 179 -8.86 9.05 -40.16
C ALA A 179 -9.34 10.16 -41.10
N GLY A 180 -9.80 11.27 -40.52
CA GLY A 180 -10.14 12.46 -41.30
C GLY A 180 -8.98 12.81 -42.26
N PRO A 181 -9.28 13.35 -43.46
CA PRO A 181 -8.25 13.68 -44.44
C PRO A 181 -7.14 14.49 -43.76
N ALA A 182 -5.91 14.05 -43.94
CA ALA A 182 -4.73 14.73 -43.40
C ALA A 182 -4.87 16.22 -43.73
N ARG A 183 -4.97 17.08 -42.70
CA ARG A 183 -4.89 18.52 -42.92
C ARG A 183 -3.56 18.78 -43.59
N GLU A 184 -3.60 19.08 -44.89
CA GLU A 184 -2.48 19.66 -45.60
C GLU A 184 -2.14 20.97 -44.86
N SER A 185 -1.02 20.95 -44.16
CA SER A 185 -0.44 22.15 -43.58
C SER A 185 -0.03 23.03 -44.76
N HIS A 186 -0.85 24.03 -45.07
CA HIS A 186 -0.48 25.08 -46.01
C HIS A 186 0.83 25.72 -45.52
N PRO A 187 1.89 25.76 -46.35
CA PRO A 187 3.07 26.53 -46.03
C PRO A 187 2.66 28.02 -46.02
N GLY A 188 2.73 28.62 -44.84
CA GLY A 188 2.61 30.06 -44.68
C GLY A 188 3.78 30.75 -45.38
N TRP A 189 3.44 31.75 -46.18
CA TRP A 189 4.34 32.66 -46.89
C TRP A 189 5.13 33.54 -45.92
#